data_AF-A0A519F052-F1
#
_entry.id   AF-A0A519F052-F1
#
_cell.length_a   1.000
_cell.length_b   1.000
_cell.length_c   1.000
_cell.angle_alpha   90.00
_cell.angle_beta   90.00
_cell.angle_gamma   90.00
#
_symmetry.space_group_name_H-M   'P 1'
#
loop_
_entity.id
_entity.type
_entity.pdbx_description
1 polymer ?
#
loop_
_entity_poly.entity_id
_entity_poly.type
_entity_poly.pdbx_seq_one_letter_code
_entity_poly.pdbx_strand_id
1 'polypeptide(L)'
;MRIVMILVALLALGGCTRWAMNSHLNNANRAYAQGDCDAVMYNLSKVDRESRSRRYVQPEVSMLRGQCLERQKFYMDAVQTYQYIITQFPESEYAFRAKARLDTLHQLGHDNLAPPATPRPASR
;
A
#
# COMPACT_ATOMS: atom_id res chain seq x y z
N MET A 1 2.86 -11.02 41.11
CA MET A 1 3.47 -9.67 40.97
C MET A 1 4.53 -9.63 39.86
N ARG A 2 5.64 -10.39 39.94
CA ARG A 2 6.70 -10.41 38.90
C ARG A 2 6.24 -10.79 37.49
N ILE A 3 5.45 -11.86 37.35
CA ILE A 3 4.93 -12.32 36.04
C ILE A 3 4.04 -11.26 35.38
N VAL A 4 3.19 -10.59 36.18
CA VAL A 4 2.32 -9.50 35.69
C VAL A 4 3.15 -8.32 35.19
N MET A 5 4.19 -7.91 35.93
CA MET A 5 5.09 -6.84 35.47
C MET A 5 5.85 -7.19 34.19
N ILE A 6 6.28 -8.45 34.05
CA ILE A 6 6.94 -8.94 32.82
C ILE A 6 5.97 -8.91 31.64
N LEU A 7 4.73 -9.36 31.83
CA LEU A 7 3.70 -9.32 30.77
C LEU A 7 3.37 -7.89 30.34
N VAL A 8 3.23 -6.96 31.28
CA VAL A 8 2.99 -5.54 30.98
C VAL A 8 4.17 -4.92 30.22
N ALA A 9 5.40 -5.23 30.63
CA ALA A 9 6.60 -4.74 29.93
C ALA A 9 6.70 -5.27 28.49
N LEU A 10 6.37 -6.55 28.26
CA LEU A 10 6.35 -7.14 26.92
C LEU A 10 5.27 -6.54 26.01
N LEU A 11 4.08 -6.25 26.56
CA LEU A 11 3.00 -5.59 25.81
C LEU A 11 3.36 -4.14 25.44
N ALA A 12 4.04 -3.41 26.33
CA ALA A 12 4.48 -2.04 26.07
C ALA A 12 5.45 -1.96 24.89
N LEU A 13 6.40 -2.91 24.78
CA LEU A 13 7.35 -2.98 23.66
C LEU A 13 6.67 -3.27 22.31
N GLY A 14 5.62 -4.11 22.31
CA GLY A 14 4.83 -4.38 21.11
C GLY A 14 4.06 -3.16 20.59
N GLY A 15 3.62 -2.28 21.50
CA GLY A 15 2.86 -1.07 21.18
C GLY A 15 3.66 -0.01 20.40
N CYS A 16 4.96 0.14 20.69
CA CYS A 16 5.80 1.15 20.04
C CYS A 16 5.90 0.96 18.52
N THR A 17 6.05 -0.29 18.05
CA THR A 17 6.12 -0.61 16.61
C THR A 17 4.79 -0.40 15.88
N ARG A 18 3.66 -0.48 16.59
CA ARG A 18 2.33 -0.23 16.00
C ARG A 18 2.07 1.27 15.91
N TRP A 19 2.50 2.03 16.92
CA TRP A 19 2.31 3.47 16.95
C TRP A 19 3.14 4.19 15.89
N ALA A 20 4.42 3.83 15.73
CA ALA A 20 5.28 4.39 14.70
C ALA A 20 4.69 4.18 13.29
N MET A 21 4.26 2.96 12.99
CA MET A 21 3.66 2.60 11.69
C MET A 21 2.40 3.41 11.42
N ASN A 22 1.52 3.52 12.41
CA ASN A 22 0.28 4.28 12.27
C ASN A 22 0.57 5.78 12.05
N SER A 23 1.59 6.32 12.72
CA SER A 23 2.04 7.70 12.50
C SER A 23 2.52 7.93 11.07
N HIS A 24 3.34 7.02 10.53
CA HIS A 24 3.80 7.09 9.14
C HIS A 24 2.64 6.98 8.13
N LEU A 25 1.67 6.10 8.37
CA LEU A 25 0.50 5.98 7.51
C LEU A 25 -0.38 7.25 7.55
N ASN A 26 -0.56 7.83 8.73
CA ASN A 26 -1.27 9.12 8.87
C ASN A 26 -0.53 10.27 8.17
N ASN A 27 0.80 10.30 8.25
CA ASN A 27 1.62 11.26 7.52
C ASN A 27 1.51 11.08 6.01
N ALA A 28 1.50 9.83 5.51
CA ALA A 28 1.30 9.55 4.09
C ALA A 28 -0.07 10.07 3.61
N ASN A 29 -1.14 9.80 4.36
CA ASN A 29 -2.47 10.33 4.03
C ASN A 29 -2.50 11.88 4.01
N ARG A 30 -1.86 12.55 4.98
CA ARG A 30 -1.74 14.02 5.00
C ARG A 30 -0.95 14.56 3.81
N ALA A 31 0.19 13.95 3.49
CA ALA A 31 0.99 14.33 2.33
C ALA A 31 0.22 14.15 1.01
N TYR A 32 -0.54 13.06 0.90
CA TYR A 32 -1.40 12.83 -0.25
C TYR A 32 -2.49 13.92 -0.38
N ALA A 33 -3.11 14.32 0.72
CA ALA A 33 -4.07 15.43 0.71
C ALA A 33 -3.44 16.76 0.25
N GLN A 34 -2.14 16.96 0.50
CA GLN A 34 -1.38 18.15 0.12
C GLN A 34 -0.83 18.10 -1.32
N GLY A 35 -0.94 16.97 -2.02
CA GLY A 35 -0.35 16.82 -3.35
C GLY A 35 1.09 16.32 -3.38
N ASP A 36 1.72 16.12 -2.21
CA ASP A 36 3.14 15.79 -2.10
C ASP A 36 3.37 14.28 -2.21
N CYS A 37 3.53 13.82 -3.45
CA CYS A 37 3.75 12.40 -3.75
C CYS A 37 5.11 11.88 -3.25
N ASP A 38 6.12 12.75 -3.14
CA ASP A 38 7.45 12.36 -2.64
C ASP A 38 7.39 12.05 -1.15
N ALA A 39 6.71 12.90 -0.37
CA ALA A 39 6.46 12.67 1.04
C ALA A 39 5.56 11.44 1.27
N VAL A 40 4.60 11.16 0.38
CA VAL A 40 3.83 9.91 0.42
C VAL A 40 4.77 8.72 0.29
N MET A 41 5.55 8.65 -0.80
CA MET A 41 6.44 7.51 -1.07
C MET A 41 7.47 7.32 0.06
N TYR A 42 8.00 8.40 0.61
CA TYR A 42 8.87 8.36 1.79
C TYR A 42 8.18 7.70 2.99
N ASN A 43 6.99 8.17 3.36
CA ASN A 43 6.26 7.62 4.51
C ASN A 43 5.81 6.17 4.28
N LEU A 44 5.33 5.84 3.08
CA LEU A 44 4.97 4.47 2.72
C LEU A 44 6.18 3.52 2.84
N SER A 45 7.39 3.96 2.47
CA SER A 45 8.60 3.15 2.65
C SER A 45 8.89 2.83 4.12
N LYS A 46 8.49 3.70 5.06
CA LYS A 46 8.60 3.45 6.50
C LYS A 46 7.52 2.46 6.94
N VAL A 47 6.28 2.64 6.51
CA VAL A 47 5.19 1.69 6.75
C VAL A 47 5.54 0.29 6.24
N ASP A 48 6.09 0.15 5.04
CA ASP A 48 6.46 -1.15 4.46
C ASP A 48 7.54 -1.87 5.29
N ARG A 49 8.52 -1.12 5.82
CA ARG A 49 9.55 -1.69 6.72
C ARG A 49 8.97 -2.17 8.05
N GLU A 50 8.00 -1.45 8.60
CA GLU A 50 7.41 -1.71 9.91
C GLU A 50 6.23 -2.71 9.87
N SER A 51 5.60 -2.86 8.70
CA SER A 51 4.43 -3.71 8.46
C SER A 51 4.75 -5.08 7.85
N ARG A 52 6.01 -5.49 7.79
CA ARG A 52 6.44 -6.75 7.14
C ARG A 52 5.63 -7.99 7.54
N SER A 53 5.13 -8.06 8.78
CA SER A 53 4.27 -9.16 9.27
C SER A 53 2.76 -8.84 9.27
N ARG A 54 2.36 -7.63 8.89
CA ARG A 54 1.00 -7.09 9.02
C ARG A 54 0.39 -6.83 7.65
N ARG A 55 -0.17 -7.87 7.01
CA ARG A 55 -0.81 -7.73 5.69
C ARG A 55 -2.03 -6.82 5.65
N TYR A 56 -2.72 -6.60 6.77
CA TYR A 56 -4.00 -5.87 6.76
C TYR A 56 -3.88 -4.39 6.35
N VAL A 57 -2.70 -3.77 6.49
CA VAL A 57 -2.47 -2.37 6.06
C VAL A 57 -2.09 -2.23 4.58
N GLN A 58 -1.71 -3.35 3.95
CA GLN A 58 -1.18 -3.35 2.58
C GLN A 58 -2.16 -2.81 1.51
N PRO A 59 -3.48 -3.04 1.61
CA PRO A 59 -4.41 -2.45 0.64
C PRO A 59 -4.40 -0.92 0.65
N GLU A 60 -4.34 -0.30 1.84
CA GLU A 60 -4.29 1.16 1.98
C GLU A 60 -2.97 1.74 1.46
N VAL A 61 -1.86 1.11 1.85
CA VAL A 61 -0.51 1.48 1.39
C VAL A 61 -0.42 1.42 -0.13
N SER A 62 -0.91 0.33 -0.72
CA SER A 62 -0.93 0.15 -2.17
C SER A 62 -1.86 1.14 -2.85
N MET A 63 -3.01 1.47 -2.26
CA MET A 63 -3.93 2.46 -2.81
C MET A 63 -3.27 3.84 -2.91
N LEU A 64 -2.66 4.33 -1.82
CA LEU A 64 -1.97 5.62 -1.80
C LEU A 64 -0.81 5.67 -2.80
N ARG A 65 -0.07 4.56 -2.92
CA ARG A 65 0.99 4.40 -3.93
C ARG A 65 0.44 4.55 -5.34
N GLY A 66 -0.62 3.79 -5.67
CA GLY A 66 -1.29 3.86 -6.97
C GLY A 66 -1.77 5.27 -7.29
N GLN A 67 -2.44 5.94 -6.36
CA GLN A 67 -2.96 7.29 -6.57
C GLN A 67 -1.84 8.33 -6.80
N CYS A 68 -0.70 8.18 -6.15
CA CYS A 68 0.46 9.03 -6.40
C CYS A 68 1.09 8.76 -7.79
N LEU A 69 1.11 7.49 -8.22
CA LEU A 69 1.57 7.13 -9.56
C LEU A 69 0.66 7.75 -10.63
N GLU A 70 -0.66 7.70 -10.45
CA GLU A 70 -1.62 8.36 -11.34
C GLU A 70 -1.38 9.88 -11.43
N ARG A 71 -1.21 10.57 -10.28
CA ARG A 71 -0.95 12.02 -10.26
C ARG A 71 0.33 12.40 -11.00
N GLN A 72 1.33 11.54 -10.94
CA GLN A 72 2.60 11.70 -11.65
C GLN A 72 2.56 11.17 -13.09
N LYS A 73 1.40 10.71 -13.56
CA LYS A 73 1.17 10.16 -14.91
C LYS A 73 1.89 8.84 -15.20
N PHE A 74 2.34 8.13 -14.15
CA PHE A 74 2.85 6.77 -14.25
C PHE A 74 1.69 5.76 -14.28
N TYR A 75 0.86 5.86 -15.32
CA TYR A 75 -0.42 5.14 -15.37
C TYR A 75 -0.25 3.62 -15.41
N MET A 76 0.76 3.09 -16.11
CA MET A 76 0.99 1.64 -16.17
C MET A 76 1.31 1.06 -14.78
N ASP A 77 2.16 1.74 -14.00
CA ASP A 77 2.50 1.33 -12.64
C ASP A 77 1.29 1.46 -11.70
N ALA A 78 0.48 2.51 -11.88
CA ALA A 78 -0.76 2.69 -11.14
C ALA A 78 -1.75 1.54 -11.40
N VAL A 79 -1.96 1.20 -12.67
CA VAL A 79 -2.84 0.10 -13.09
C VAL A 79 -2.38 -1.22 -12.48
N GLN A 80 -1.09 -1.55 -12.55
CA GLN A 80 -0.54 -2.75 -11.94
C GLN A 80 -0.74 -2.75 -10.42
N THR A 81 -0.56 -1.60 -9.77
CA THR A 81 -0.79 -1.45 -8.33
C THR A 81 -2.25 -1.71 -7.97
N TYR A 82 -3.20 -1.23 -8.76
CA TYR A 82 -4.63 -1.48 -8.52
C TYR A 82 -5.02 -2.94 -8.78
N GLN A 83 -4.48 -3.56 -9.83
CA GLN A 83 -4.67 -4.99 -10.08
C GLN A 83 -4.11 -5.84 -8.94
N TYR A 84 -2.96 -5.47 -8.38
CA TYR A 84 -2.42 -6.11 -7.19
C TYR A 84 -3.40 -6.04 -6.01
N ILE A 85 -4.01 -4.87 -5.73
CA ILE A 85 -5.00 -4.73 -4.65
C ILE A 85 -6.20 -5.66 -4.89
N ILE A 86 -6.74 -5.66 -6.10
CA ILE A 86 -7.93 -6.46 -6.46
C ILE A 86 -7.64 -7.96 -6.34
N THR A 87 -6.46 -8.40 -6.76
CA THR A 87 -6.09 -9.82 -6.76
C THR A 87 -5.70 -10.32 -5.37
N GLN A 88 -4.96 -9.53 -4.60
CA GLN A 88 -4.45 -9.96 -3.30
C GLN A 88 -5.40 -9.68 -2.13
N PHE A 89 -6.28 -8.68 -2.27
CA PHE A 89 -7.17 -8.21 -1.20
C PHE A 89 -8.61 -7.99 -1.69
N PRO A 90 -9.25 -8.98 -2.33
CA PRO A 90 -10.52 -8.81 -3.05
C PRO A 90 -11.69 -8.32 -2.18
N GLU A 91 -11.71 -8.70 -0.90
CA GLU A 91 -12.76 -8.32 0.07
C GLU A 91 -12.50 -6.97 0.76
N SER A 92 -11.35 -6.34 0.50
CA SER A 92 -11.03 -5.05 1.11
C SER A 92 -11.83 -3.92 0.46
N GLU A 93 -12.20 -2.90 1.22
CA GLU A 93 -12.78 -1.66 0.69
C GLU A 93 -11.92 -1.09 -0.46
N TYR A 94 -10.60 -1.21 -0.32
CA TYR A 94 -9.62 -0.75 -1.29
C TYR A 94 -9.69 -1.51 -2.62
N ALA A 95 -10.13 -2.77 -2.67
CA ALA A 95 -10.35 -3.46 -3.93
C ALA A 95 -11.50 -2.84 -4.73
N PHE A 96 -12.58 -2.42 -4.06
CA PHE A 96 -13.67 -1.70 -4.73
C PHE A 96 -13.22 -0.32 -5.21
N ARG A 97 -12.45 0.41 -4.39
CA ARG A 97 -11.86 1.70 -4.79
C ARG A 97 -10.89 1.55 -5.97
N ALA A 98 -10.05 0.51 -5.97
CA ALA A 98 -9.10 0.20 -7.02
C ALA A 98 -9.80 -0.14 -8.35
N LYS A 99 -10.91 -0.90 -8.32
CA LYS A 99 -11.75 -1.16 -9.50
C LYS A 99 -12.24 0.14 -10.12
N ALA A 100 -12.82 1.03 -9.31
CA ALA A 100 -13.30 2.33 -9.80
C ALA A 100 -12.19 3.21 -10.41
N ARG A 101 -10.98 3.16 -9.85
CA ARG A 101 -9.81 3.85 -10.44
C ARG A 101 -9.40 3.24 -11.78
N LEU A 102 -9.35 1.91 -11.88
CA LEU A 102 -9.06 1.23 -13.14
C LEU A 102 -10.10 1.56 -14.21
N ASP A 103 -11.38 1.56 -13.88
CA ASP A 103 -12.45 1.93 -14.82
C ASP A 103 -12.26 3.37 -15.32
N THR A 104 -11.85 4.29 -14.43
CA THR A 104 -11.53 5.67 -14.81
C THR A 104 -10.33 5.72 -15.76
N LEU A 105 -9.24 5.01 -15.45
CA LEU A 105 -8.05 4.96 -16.31
C LEU A 105 -8.37 4.33 -17.67
N HIS A 106 -9.24 3.33 -17.71
CA HIS A 106 -9.72 2.71 -18.95
C HIS A 106 -10.47 3.69 -19.84
N GLN A 107 -11.44 4.41 -19.27
CA GLN A 107 -12.19 5.44 -19.99
C GLN A 107 -11.29 6.55 -20.53
N LEU A 108 -10.19 6.84 -19.84
CA LEU A 108 -9.18 7.82 -20.27
C LEU A 108 -8.15 7.25 -21.26
N GLY A 109 -8.21 5.95 -21.60
CA GLY A 109 -7.28 5.28 -22.50
C GLY A 109 -5.87 5.08 -21.90
N HIS A 110 -5.76 5.05 -20.57
CA HIS A 110 -4.51 4.92 -19.83
C HIS A 110 -4.17 3.48 -19.42
N ASP A 111 -4.98 2.50 -19.81
CA ASP A 111 -4.86 1.11 -19.37
C ASP A 111 -4.58 0.14 -20.52
N ASN A 112 -3.92 0.59 -21.59
CA ASN A 112 -3.36 -0.28 -22.64
C ASN A 112 -2.29 -1.22 -22.04
N LEU A 113 -2.73 -2.16 -21.22
CA LEU A 113 -1.95 -3.19 -20.57
C LEU A 113 -1.45 -4.11 -21.66
N ALA A 114 -0.13 -4.22 -21.76
CA ALA A 114 0.45 -5.40 -22.38
C ALA A 114 -0.11 -6.65 -21.65
N PRO A 115 -0.36 -7.76 -22.35
CA PRO A 115 -0.77 -9.01 -21.73
C PRO A 115 0.16 -9.36 -20.56
N PRO A 116 -0.36 -9.97 -19.47
CA PRO A 116 0.46 -10.33 -18.32
C PRO A 116 1.67 -11.15 -18.78
N ALA A 117 2.87 -10.76 -18.32
CA ALA A 117 4.10 -11.44 -18.68
C ALA A 117 4.01 -12.91 -18.24
N THR A 118 4.19 -13.83 -19.19
CA THR A 118 4.23 -15.26 -18.90
C THR A 118 5.60 -15.60 -18.32
N PRO A 119 5.69 -16.09 -17.07
CA PRO A 119 6.98 -16.45 -16.48
C PRO A 119 7.57 -17.61 -17.26
N ARG A 120 8.72 -17.38 -17.91
CA ARG A 120 9.51 -18.45 -18.55
C ARG A 120 10.61 -18.88 -17.59
N PRO A 121 10.71 -20.17 -17.23
CA PRO A 121 11.80 -20.65 -16.40
C PRO A 121 13.14 -20.43 -17.12
N ALA A 122 14.18 -20.06 -16.37
CA ALA A 122 15.53 -20.02 -16.91
C ALA A 122 15.93 -21.42 -17.39
N SER A 123 16.45 -21.52 -18.61
CA SER A 123 17.02 -22.79 -19.11
C SER A 123 18.17 -23.21 -18.19
N ARG A 124 18.12 -24.45 -17.71
CA ARG A 124 19.16 -25.05 -16.88
C ARG A 124 20.45 -25.26 -17.67
#